data_AF-A0A7W8ZQH2-F1
#
_entry.id   AF-A0A7W8ZQH2-F1
#
_cell.length_a   1.000
_cell.length_b   1.000
_cell.length_c   1.000
_cell.angle_alpha   90.00
_cell.angle_beta   90.00
_cell.angle_gamma   90.00
#
_symmetry.space_group_name_H-M   'P 1'
#
loop_
_entity.id
_entity.type
_entity.pdbx_description
1 polymer ?
#
loop_
_entity_poly.entity_id
_entity_poly.type
_entity_poly.pdbx_seq_one_letter_code
_entity_poly.pdbx_strand_id
1 'polypeptide(L)'
;MIKYIKNIRFLLSAIACLLIVCVLDFLTPPDIITGILYIPAIILVIHETRKTILFFLIIACLMSIANFIYFTQKHASFCPLYLINSIIVLFGIGTTTFVIFKYKIEKDKFDDSKRLSKAEKQPGKEEDLSILDL
;
A
#
# COMPACT_ATOMS: atom_id res chain seq x y z
N MET A 1 17.32 -3.26 16.17
CA MET A 1 17.87 -3.68 14.86
C MET A 1 17.00 -4.75 14.14
N ILE A 2 16.54 -5.81 14.83
CA ILE A 2 15.73 -6.90 14.25
C ILE A 2 14.41 -6.44 13.59
N LYS A 3 13.78 -5.38 14.11
CA LYS A 3 12.53 -4.80 13.54
C LYS A 3 12.74 -4.21 12.13
N TYR A 4 13.94 -3.70 11.84
CA TYR A 4 14.25 -3.03 10.57
C TYR A 4 14.48 -4.05 9.43
N ILE A 5 15.14 -5.17 9.75
CA ILE A 5 15.42 -6.26 8.79
C ILE A 5 14.12 -6.94 8.33
N LYS A 6 13.13 -7.04 9.22
CA LYS A 6 11.84 -7.65 8.89
C LYS A 6 11.06 -6.81 7.89
N ASN A 7 11.06 -5.49 8.04
CA ASN A 7 10.38 -4.56 7.11
C ASN A 7 11.01 -4.58 5.71
N ILE A 8 12.34 -4.67 5.60
CA ILE A 8 13.04 -4.75 4.31
C ILE A 8 12.59 -5.96 3.48
N ARG A 9 12.38 -7.12 4.11
CA ARG A 9 11.91 -8.33 3.40
C ARG A 9 10.50 -8.16 2.83
N PHE A 10 9.59 -7.54 3.59
CA PHE A 10 8.24 -7.26 3.12
C PHE A 10 8.23 -6.22 1.99
N LEU A 11 9.03 -5.15 2.13
CA LEU A 11 9.20 -4.15 1.10
C LEU A 11 9.74 -4.76 -0.20
N LEU A 12 10.77 -5.61 -0.10
CA LEU A 12 11.35 -6.30 -1.26
C LEU A 12 10.32 -7.21 -1.94
N SER A 13 9.52 -7.94 -1.15
CA SER A 13 8.44 -8.78 -1.66
C SER A 13 7.35 -7.96 -2.36
N ALA A 14 7.01 -6.78 -1.83
CA ALA A 14 6.02 -5.89 -2.44
C ALA A 14 6.54 -5.30 -3.75
N ILE A 15 7.82 -4.90 -3.81
CA ILE A 15 8.47 -4.43 -5.04
C ILE A 15 8.51 -5.55 -6.09
N ALA A 16 8.91 -6.76 -5.69
CA ALA A 16 8.94 -7.91 -6.59
C ALA A 16 7.53 -8.25 -7.12
N CYS A 17 6.52 -8.22 -6.25
CA CYS A 17 5.12 -8.41 -6.66
C CYS A 17 4.67 -7.34 -7.65
N LEU A 18 4.99 -6.07 -7.39
CA LEU A 18 4.66 -4.97 -8.30
C LEU A 18 5.34 -5.13 -9.66
N LEU A 19 6.62 -5.53 -9.69
CA LEU A 19 7.34 -5.80 -10.94
C LEU A 19 6.69 -6.95 -11.74
N ILE A 20 6.33 -8.04 -11.07
CA ILE A 20 5.65 -9.17 -11.72
C ILE A 20 4.32 -8.72 -12.32
N VAL A 21 3.53 -7.96 -11.56
CA VAL A 21 2.27 -7.41 -12.04
C VAL A 21 2.49 -6.49 -13.24
N CYS A 22 3.51 -5.62 -13.21
CA CYS A 22 3.83 -4.76 -14.36
C CYS A 22 4.19 -5.56 -15.62
N VAL A 23 5.01 -6.61 -15.49
CA VAL A 23 5.38 -7.47 -16.63
C VAL A 23 4.15 -8.20 -17.18
N LEU A 24 3.31 -8.73 -16.30
CA LEU A 24 2.05 -9.37 -16.70
C LEU A 24 1.09 -8.39 -17.38
N ASP A 25 0.98 -7.17 -16.88
CA ASP A 25 0.08 -6.14 -17.42
C ASP A 25 0.52 -5.67 -18.82
N PHE A 26 1.83 -5.71 -19.11
CA PHE A 26 2.37 -5.46 -20.45
C PHE A 26 2.20 -6.65 -21.42
N LEU A 27 2.27 -7.88 -20.91
CA LEU A 27 2.09 -9.09 -21.71
C LEU A 27 0.62 -9.38 -22.03
N THR A 28 -0.28 -8.88 -21.19
CA THR A 28 -1.71 -9.17 -21.33
C THR A 28 -2.37 -8.11 -22.22
N PRO A 29 -3.13 -8.51 -23.25
CA PRO A 29 -3.85 -7.56 -24.07
C PRO A 29 -4.89 -6.77 -23.23
N PRO A 30 -5.16 -5.51 -23.60
CA PRO A 30 -6.00 -4.57 -22.85
C PRO A 30 -7.48 -4.97 -22.78
N ASP A 31 -7.87 -6.01 -23.51
CA ASP A 31 -9.21 -6.63 -23.45
C ASP A 31 -9.47 -7.33 -22.12
N ILE A 32 -8.41 -7.74 -21.39
CA ILE A 32 -8.51 -8.39 -20.09
C ILE A 32 -8.25 -7.35 -19.00
N ILE A 33 -9.10 -7.32 -17.96
CA ILE A 33 -8.96 -6.41 -16.83
C ILE A 33 -7.85 -6.89 -15.89
N THR A 34 -6.59 -6.83 -16.34
CA THR A 34 -5.41 -7.24 -15.53
C THR A 34 -5.03 -6.22 -14.47
N GLY A 35 -5.47 -4.97 -14.58
CA GLY A 35 -5.16 -3.94 -13.59
C GLY A 35 -5.70 -4.21 -12.17
N ILE A 36 -6.60 -5.19 -11.99
CA ILE A 36 -7.01 -5.68 -10.66
C ILE A 36 -5.82 -6.32 -9.91
N LEU A 37 -4.81 -6.83 -10.62
CA LEU A 37 -3.63 -7.46 -10.03
C LEU A 37 -2.75 -6.47 -9.23
N TYR A 38 -2.95 -5.16 -9.37
CA TYR A 38 -2.28 -4.16 -8.53
C TYR A 38 -2.86 -4.12 -7.09
N ILE A 39 -4.08 -4.59 -6.86
CA ILE A 39 -4.74 -4.63 -5.54
C ILE A 39 -3.92 -5.44 -4.51
N PRO A 40 -3.55 -6.71 -4.76
CA PRO A 40 -2.76 -7.49 -3.80
C PRO A 40 -1.38 -6.88 -3.54
N ALA A 41 -0.76 -6.25 -4.55
CA ALA A 41 0.50 -5.53 -4.36
C ALA A 41 0.34 -4.37 -3.36
N ILE A 42 -0.77 -3.62 -3.41
CA ILE A 42 -1.07 -2.53 -2.48
C ILE A 42 -1.39 -3.07 -1.07
N ILE A 43 -2.07 -4.21 -0.97
CA ILE A 43 -2.37 -4.86 0.32
C ILE A 43 -1.07 -5.30 1.01
N LEU A 44 -0.08 -5.81 0.28
CA LEU A 44 1.21 -6.23 0.84
C LEU A 44 1.97 -5.09 1.53
N VAL A 45 1.80 -3.85 1.07
CA VAL A 45 2.43 -2.65 1.65
C VAL A 45 1.64 -2.02 2.80
N ILE A 46 0.53 -2.63 3.27
CA ILE A 46 -0.30 -2.09 4.36
C ILE A 46 0.50 -1.81 5.65
N HIS A 47 1.49 -2.66 5.92
CA HIS A 47 2.35 -2.60 7.10
C HIS A 47 3.45 -1.53 7.02
N GLU A 48 3.69 -0.94 5.84
CA GLU A 48 4.77 0.04 5.63
C GLU A 48 4.39 1.46 6.07
N THR A 49 5.14 2.50 5.70
CA THR A 49 4.76 3.89 6.03
C THR A 49 3.61 4.40 5.13
N ARG A 50 2.87 5.42 5.58
CA ARG A 50 1.83 6.07 4.76
C ARG A 50 2.39 6.63 3.44
N LYS A 51 3.64 7.13 3.48
CA LYS A 51 4.36 7.63 2.29
C LYS A 51 4.63 6.52 1.29
N THR A 52 5.02 5.33 1.77
CA THR A 52 5.27 4.16 0.91
C THR A 52 3.99 3.73 0.19
N ILE A 53 2.85 3.67 0.88
CA ILE A 53 1.56 3.30 0.27
C ILE A 53 1.18 4.28 -0.85
N LEU A 54 1.32 5.59 -0.60
CA LEU A 54 1.06 6.62 -1.62
C LEU A 54 2.01 6.51 -2.81
N PHE A 55 3.29 6.21 -2.56
CA PHE A 55 4.28 6.01 -3.63
C PHE A 55 3.90 4.82 -4.53
N PHE A 56 3.47 3.69 -3.93
CA PHE A 56 2.98 2.53 -4.68
C PHE A 56 1.71 2.83 -5.47
N LEU A 57 0.77 3.61 -4.90
CA LEU A 57 -0.42 4.06 -5.61
C LEU A 57 -0.05 4.88 -6.85
N ILE A 58 0.86 5.86 -6.70
CA ILE A 58 1.31 6.71 -7.82
C ILE A 58 1.95 5.87 -8.91
N ILE A 59 2.82 4.91 -8.55
CA ILE A 59 3.44 3.99 -9.52
C ILE A 59 2.38 3.16 -10.25
N ALA A 60 1.42 2.57 -9.53
CA ALA A 60 0.37 1.77 -10.14
C ALA A 60 -0.48 2.61 -11.11
N CYS A 61 -0.83 3.85 -10.74
CA CYS A 61 -1.52 4.78 -11.62
C CYS A 61 -0.70 5.13 -12.87
N LEU A 62 0.59 5.46 -12.70
CA LEU A 62 1.48 5.78 -13.82
C LEU A 62 1.62 4.59 -14.78
N MET A 63 1.75 3.38 -14.24
CA MET A 63 1.84 2.17 -15.05
C MET A 63 0.53 1.89 -15.80
N SER A 64 -0.61 2.03 -15.15
CA SER A 64 -1.92 1.88 -15.80
C SER A 64 -2.12 2.90 -16.94
N ILE A 65 -1.72 4.17 -16.73
CA ILE A 65 -1.76 5.22 -17.76
C ILE A 65 -0.78 4.89 -18.90
N ALA A 66 0.45 4.46 -18.59
CA ALA A 66 1.44 4.09 -19.59
C ALA A 66 0.95 2.91 -20.45
N ASN A 67 0.31 1.92 -19.82
CA ASN A 67 -0.27 0.77 -20.50
C ASN A 67 -1.39 1.21 -21.46
N PHE A 68 -2.28 2.10 -21.00
CA PHE A 68 -3.33 2.69 -21.84
C PHE A 68 -2.74 3.44 -23.05
N ILE A 69 -1.73 4.28 -22.84
CA ILE A 69 -1.07 5.03 -23.93
C ILE A 69 -0.41 4.09 -24.93
N TYR A 70 0.32 3.08 -24.45
CA TYR A 70 1.02 2.10 -25.30
C TYR A 70 0.06 1.35 -26.22
N PHE A 71 -1.03 0.80 -25.67
CA PHE A 71 -2.01 0.07 -26.46
C PHE A 71 -2.86 0.98 -27.36
N THR A 72 -3.17 2.21 -26.92
CA THR A 72 -3.88 3.19 -27.75
C THR A 72 -3.06 3.61 -28.98
N GLN A 73 -1.73 3.71 -28.86
CA GLN A 73 -0.87 3.98 -30.02
C GLN A 73 -0.73 2.79 -30.96
N LYS A 74 -0.75 1.56 -30.42
CA LYS A 74 -0.53 0.34 -31.18
C LYS A 74 -1.76 -0.13 -31.96
N HIS A 75 -2.96 0.16 -31.45
CA HIS A 75 -4.22 -0.13 -32.14
C HIS A 75 -4.75 1.11 -32.84
N ALA A 76 -4.82 1.08 -34.17
CA ALA A 76 -5.23 2.21 -35.02
C ALA A 76 -6.69 2.71 -34.80
N SER A 77 -7.47 2.00 -33.99
CA SER A 77 -8.86 2.33 -33.66
C SER A 77 -9.01 2.52 -32.15
N PHE A 78 -9.40 3.72 -31.74
CA PHE A 78 -9.72 4.04 -30.35
C PHE A 78 -10.91 3.21 -29.88
N CYS A 79 -10.66 2.16 -29.09
CA CYS A 79 -11.73 1.34 -28.54
C CYS A 79 -12.16 1.92 -27.17
N PRO A 80 -13.42 2.37 -27.00
CA PRO A 80 -13.89 2.93 -25.74
C PRO A 80 -13.79 1.94 -24.57
N LEU A 81 -13.76 0.64 -24.85
CA LEU A 81 -13.57 -0.41 -23.84
C LEU A 81 -12.23 -0.26 -23.09
N TYR A 82 -11.15 0.17 -23.77
CA TYR A 82 -9.84 0.36 -23.12
C TYR A 82 -9.84 1.52 -22.13
N LEU A 83 -10.57 2.58 -22.45
CA LEU A 83 -10.74 3.74 -21.58
C LEU A 83 -11.59 3.37 -20.36
N ILE A 84 -12.69 2.64 -20.56
CA ILE A 84 -13.54 2.15 -19.47
C ILE A 84 -12.75 1.20 -18.55
N ASN A 85 -12.00 0.25 -19.10
CA ASN A 85 -11.14 -0.65 -18.31
C ASN A 85 -10.13 0.13 -17.48
N SER A 86 -9.47 1.13 -18.06
CA SER A 86 -8.50 1.97 -17.34
C SER A 86 -9.14 2.75 -16.20
N ILE A 87 -10.34 3.31 -16.40
CA ILE A 87 -11.09 4.02 -15.36
C ILE A 87 -11.48 3.07 -14.22
N ILE A 88 -11.98 1.88 -14.53
CA ILE A 88 -12.37 0.87 -13.54
C ILE A 88 -11.16 0.45 -12.70
N VAL A 89 -10.01 0.23 -13.34
CA VAL A 89 -8.75 -0.13 -12.66
C VAL A 89 -8.30 1.00 -11.74
N LEU A 90 -8.24 2.24 -12.23
CA LEU A 90 -7.85 3.40 -11.42
C LEU A 90 -8.79 3.59 -10.22
N PHE A 91 -10.10 3.42 -10.44
CA PHE A 91 -11.09 3.51 -9.37
C PHE A 91 -10.95 2.36 -8.35
N GLY A 92 -10.69 1.13 -8.80
CA GLY A 92 -10.46 -0.02 -7.93
C GLY A 92 -9.21 0.13 -7.06
N ILE A 93 -8.12 0.59 -7.65
CA ILE A 93 -6.86 0.88 -6.95
C ILE A 93 -7.05 2.04 -5.95
N GLY A 94 -7.73 3.10 -6.36
CA GLY A 94 -8.02 4.27 -5.52
C GLY A 94 -8.90 3.94 -4.32
N THR A 95 -10.01 3.22 -4.54
CA THR A 95 -10.92 2.79 -3.45
C THR A 95 -10.23 1.84 -2.48
N THR A 96 -9.48 0.85 -2.98
CA THR A 96 -8.69 -0.05 -2.12
C THR A 96 -7.71 0.73 -1.26
N THR A 97 -6.97 1.67 -1.86
CA THR A 97 -5.99 2.48 -1.12
C THR A 97 -6.67 3.35 -0.07
N PHE A 98 -7.84 3.91 -0.37
CA PHE A 98 -8.62 4.69 0.58
C PHE A 98 -9.07 3.83 1.79
N VAL A 99 -9.57 2.62 1.54
CA VAL A 99 -9.95 1.67 2.61
C VAL A 99 -8.73 1.33 3.48
N ILE A 100 -7.58 1.04 2.86
CA ILE A 100 -6.34 0.77 3.58
C ILE A 100 -5.91 1.97 4.44
N PHE A 101 -6.05 3.19 3.91
CA PHE A 101 -5.69 4.40 4.63
C PHE A 101 -6.60 4.64 5.84
N LYS A 102 -7.91 4.45 5.69
CA LYS A 102 -8.90 4.50 6.77
C LYS A 102 -8.59 3.47 7.85
N TYR A 103 -8.38 2.22 7.46
CA TYR A 103 -8.04 1.12 8.36
C TYR A 103 -6.79 1.43 9.18
N LYS A 104 -5.77 2.01 8.54
CA LYS A 104 -4.52 2.38 9.19
C LYS A 104 -4.68 3.50 10.22
N ILE A 105 -5.47 4.53 9.89
CA ILE A 105 -5.78 5.61 10.84
C ILE A 105 -6.48 5.05 12.09
N GLU A 106 -7.44 4.14 11.92
CA GLU A 106 -8.13 3.50 13.04
C GLU A 106 -7.21 2.62 13.88
N LYS A 107 -6.34 1.84 13.21
CA LYS A 107 -5.36 1.01 13.89
C LYS A 107 -4.37 1.83 14.72
N ASP A 108 -3.88 2.94 14.17
CA ASP A 108 -2.96 3.84 14.89
C ASP A 108 -3.62 4.40 16.16
N LYS A 109 -4.89 4.83 16.09
CA LYS A 109 -5.65 5.29 17.26
C LYS A 109 -5.83 4.21 18.34
N PHE A 110 -6.09 2.97 17.91
CA PHE A 110 -6.28 1.85 18.83
C PHE A 110 -4.97 1.47 19.53
N ASP A 111 -3.85 1.48 18.81
CA ASP A 111 -2.53 1.21 19.38
C ASP A 111 -2.11 2.30 20.39
N ASP A 112 -2.45 3.58 20.14
CA ASP A 112 -2.16 4.68 21.07
C ASP A 112 -2.98 4.57 22.37
N SER A 113 -4.28 4.25 22.27
CA SER A 113 -5.14 4.01 23.45
C SER A 113 -4.64 2.82 24.30
N LYS A 114 -4.12 1.77 23.66
CA LYS A 114 -3.54 0.61 24.34
C LYS A 114 -2.22 0.93 25.05
N ARG A 115 -1.46 1.91 24.57
CA ARG A 115 -0.23 2.38 25.24
C ARG A 115 -0.56 3.24 26.45
N LEU A 116 -1.54 4.14 26.34
CA LEU A 116 -2.00 4.98 27.44
C LEU A 116 -2.55 4.12 28.60
N SER A 117 -3.40 3.14 28.31
CA SER A 117 -3.92 2.21 29.32
C SER A 117 -2.86 1.28 29.94
N LYS A 118 -1.71 1.06 29.28
CA LYS A 118 -0.56 0.36 29.87
C LYS A 118 0.28 1.28 30.76
N ALA A 119 0.46 2.54 30.39
CA ALA A 119 1.18 3.53 31.18
C ALA A 119 0.43 3.81 32.50
N GLU A 120 -0.89 3.92 32.47
CA GLU A 120 -1.73 4.09 33.68
C GLU A 120 -1.68 2.90 34.64
N LYS A 121 -1.35 1.70 34.15
CA LYS A 121 -1.22 0.48 34.97
C LYS A 121 0.17 0.28 35.57
N GLN A 122 1.13 1.18 35.30
CA GLN A 122 2.45 1.19 35.94
C GLN A 122 2.76 2.53 36.65
N PRO A 123 1.95 3.00 37.62
CA PRO A 123 2.23 4.25 38.32
C PRO A 123 3.33 4.16 39.41
N GLY A 124 3.92 2.98 39.66
CA GLY A 124 4.70 2.73 40.89
C GLY A 124 6.16 2.30 40.72
N LYS A 125 6.89 2.78 39.71
CA LYS A 125 8.35 2.51 39.59
C LYS A 125 9.26 3.74 39.64
N GLU A 126 8.72 4.93 39.80
CA GLU A 126 9.50 6.17 39.96
C GLU A 126 9.76 6.57 41.42
N GLU A 127 9.06 6.00 42.41
CA GLU A 127 9.26 6.36 43.83
C GLU A 127 10.37 5.56 44.55
N ASP A 128 10.88 4.47 43.99
CA ASP A 128 11.95 3.68 44.64
C ASP A 128 13.37 4.23 44.42
N LEU A 129 13.54 5.29 43.61
CA LEU A 129 14.87 5.88 43.34
C LEU A 129 15.15 7.15 44.16
N SER A 130 14.16 7.69 44.89
CA SER A 130 14.33 8.87 45.75
C SER A 130 14.52 8.55 47.23
N ILE A 131 14.38 7.27 47.65
CA ILE A 131 14.58 6.82 49.03
C ILE A 131 15.99 6.26 49.26
N LEU A 132 16.79 6.06 48.21
CA LEU A 132 18.17 5.53 48.31
C LEU A 132 19.26 6.61 48.45
N ASP A 133 18.87 7.89 48.48
CA ASP A 133 19.77 9.04 48.69
C ASP A 133 19.55 9.75 50.06
N LEU A 134 18.90 9.10 51.02
CA LEU A 134 18.81 9.56 52.42
C LEU A 134 19.43 8.54 53.39
#